data_AF-A0A6L5Z693-F1
#
_entry.id   AF-A0A6L5Z693-F1
#
_cell.length_a   1.000
_cell.length_b   1.000
_cell.length_c   1.000
_cell.angle_alpha   90.00
_cell.angle_beta   90.00
_cell.angle_gamma   90.00
#
_symmetry.space_group_name_H-M   'P 1'
#
loop_
_entity.id
_entity.type
_entity.pdbx_description
1 polymer ?
#
loop_
_entity_poly.entity_id
_entity_poly.type
_entity_poly.pdbx_seq_one_letter_code
_entity_poly.pdbx_strand_id
1 'polypeptide(L)'
;MGTTPFITVRARRPLTEIEFCAWVAQAVPGDRLEYHRGFLTLDRCQGLSRFTTEERTRLTWLGARAFWAAEQGLVHLVQERLGPDQFAYIAVARPKPKAAAVSLSALLLAEQGQPDHATGSSGRAAA
;
A
#
# COMPACT_ATOMS: atom_id res chain seq x y z
N MET A 1 27.99 -1.57 -8.07
CA MET A 1 26.79 -1.00 -7.44
C MET A 1 25.70 -1.01 -8.50
N GLY A 2 24.71 -1.90 -8.37
CA GLY A 2 23.62 -1.96 -9.35
C GLY A 2 22.68 -0.78 -9.12
N THR A 3 22.53 0.09 -10.12
CA THR A 3 21.54 1.17 -10.08
C THR A 3 20.17 0.53 -10.32
N THR A 4 19.50 0.09 -9.27
CA THR A 4 18.11 -0.35 -9.39
C THR A 4 17.28 0.86 -9.82
N PRO A 5 16.63 0.84 -10.99
CA PRO A 5 15.81 1.97 -11.42
C PRO A 5 14.63 2.10 -10.45
N PHE A 6 14.45 3.29 -9.89
CA PHE A 6 13.25 3.64 -9.13
C PHE A 6 12.20 4.18 -10.10
N ILE A 7 10.95 3.78 -9.90
CA ILE A 7 9.83 4.20 -10.76
C ILE A 7 9.06 5.30 -10.05
N THR A 8 8.71 6.36 -10.78
CA THR A 8 7.71 7.33 -10.32
C THR A 8 6.37 7.01 -10.96
N VAL A 9 5.43 6.55 -10.15
CA VAL A 9 4.07 6.23 -10.57
C VAL A 9 3.16 7.40 -10.23
N ARG A 10 2.33 7.79 -11.20
CA ARG A 10 1.22 8.73 -11.01
C ARG A 10 -0.05 8.08 -11.56
N ALA A 11 -1.05 7.93 -10.70
CA ALA A 11 -2.34 7.41 -11.14
C ALA A 11 -3.06 8.44 -12.02
N ARG A 12 -3.69 7.99 -13.12
CA ARG A 12 -4.51 8.85 -14.00
C ARG A 12 -5.86 9.23 -13.39
N ARG A 13 -6.27 8.49 -12.36
CA ARG A 13 -7.50 8.69 -11.57
C ARG A 13 -7.14 8.80 -10.10
N PRO A 14 -8.04 9.32 -9.25
CA PRO A 14 -7.83 9.30 -7.80
C PRO A 14 -7.49 7.89 -7.32
N LEU A 15 -6.40 7.81 -6.57
CA LEU A 15 -5.94 6.57 -5.97
C LEU A 15 -6.84 6.23 -4.78
N THR A 16 -7.15 4.95 -4.60
CA THR A 16 -7.84 4.47 -3.41
C THR A 16 -6.85 4.08 -2.31
N GLU A 17 -7.31 3.99 -1.07
CA GLU A 17 -6.50 3.50 0.05
C GLU A 17 -5.95 2.08 -0.23
N ILE A 18 -6.77 1.20 -0.79
CA ILE A 18 -6.40 -0.20 -1.07
C ILE A 18 -5.25 -0.25 -2.09
N GLU A 19 -5.32 0.56 -3.14
CA GLU A 19 -4.27 0.64 -4.16
C GLU A 19 -2.98 1.21 -3.61
N PHE A 20 -3.07 2.19 -2.70
CA PHE A 20 -1.91 2.69 -1.99
C PHE A 20 -1.26 1.58 -1.15
N CYS A 21 -2.03 0.82 -0.37
CA CYS A 21 -1.52 -0.32 0.39
C CYS A 21 -0.89 -1.39 -0.50
N ALA A 22 -1.52 -1.71 -1.63
CA ALA A 22 -0.98 -2.66 -2.61
C ALA A 22 0.36 -2.17 -3.19
N TRP A 23 0.48 -0.88 -3.49
CA TRP A 23 1.74 -0.28 -3.91
C TRP A 23 2.78 -0.35 -2.80
N VAL A 24 2.44 0.03 -1.56
CA VAL A 24 3.37 -0.07 -0.42
C VAL A 24 3.87 -1.51 -0.25
N ALA A 25 3.01 -2.52 -0.40
CA ALA A 25 3.39 -3.92 -0.28
C ALA A 25 4.40 -4.38 -1.35
N GLN A 26 4.27 -3.87 -2.59
CA GLN A 26 5.05 -4.33 -3.74
C GLN A 26 6.25 -3.45 -4.11
N ALA A 27 6.21 -2.16 -3.76
CA ALA A 27 7.23 -1.19 -4.15
C ALA A 27 8.63 -1.56 -3.67
N VAL A 28 9.63 -1.28 -4.50
CA VAL A 28 11.04 -1.41 -4.15
C VAL A 28 11.55 -0.13 -3.50
N PRO A 29 12.59 -0.17 -2.65
CA PRO A 29 13.11 1.02 -2.00
C PRO A 29 13.50 2.10 -3.02
N GLY A 30 13.01 3.33 -2.82
CA GLY A 30 13.21 4.46 -3.73
C GLY A 30 12.07 4.69 -4.73
N ASP A 31 11.19 3.72 -4.97
CA ASP A 31 9.99 3.94 -5.79
C ASP A 31 9.16 5.10 -5.24
N ARG A 32 8.60 5.90 -6.14
CA ARG A 32 7.81 7.08 -5.82
C ARG A 32 6.38 6.89 -6.31
N LEU A 33 5.41 7.25 -5.49
CA LEU A 33 3.99 7.28 -5.86
C LEU A 33 3.41 8.65 -5.56
N GLU A 34 3.00 9.38 -6.59
CA GLU A 34 2.14 10.56 -6.44
C GLU A 34 0.72 10.07 -6.11
N TYR A 35 0.34 10.15 -4.83
CA TYR A 35 -0.96 9.67 -4.36
C TYR A 35 -2.03 10.77 -4.39
N HIS A 36 -1.63 12.05 -4.42
CA HIS A 36 -2.55 13.17 -4.55
C HIS A 36 -1.88 14.37 -5.23
N ARG A 37 -2.67 15.17 -5.96
CA ARG A 37 -2.24 16.45 -6.54
C ARG A 37 -3.30 17.52 -6.35
N GLY A 38 -2.87 18.66 -5.82
CA GLY A 38 -3.75 19.75 -5.41
C GLY A 38 -3.35 20.28 -4.05
N PHE A 39 -4.32 20.68 -3.24
CA PHE A 39 -4.10 21.13 -1.87
C PHE A 39 -4.72 20.12 -0.92
N LEU A 40 -3.93 19.16 -0.44
CA LEU A 40 -4.46 18.02 0.32
C LEU A 40 -5.36 18.44 1.50
N THR A 41 -4.98 19.51 2.22
CA THR A 41 -5.77 20.04 3.33
C THR A 41 -7.11 20.63 2.87
N LEU A 42 -7.10 21.46 1.84
CA LEU A 42 -8.32 22.10 1.31
C LEU A 42 -9.22 21.07 0.63
N ASP A 43 -8.62 20.16 -0.13
CA ASP A 43 -9.32 19.11 -0.86
C ASP A 43 -10.06 18.13 0.07
N ARG A 44 -9.66 18.04 1.36
CA ARG A 44 -10.37 17.26 2.38
C ARG A 44 -11.40 18.06 3.17
N CYS A 45 -11.36 19.39 3.12
CA CYS A 45 -12.17 20.26 3.97
C CYS A 45 -13.61 20.39 3.45
N GLN A 46 -14.60 20.16 4.33
CA GLN A 46 -16.01 20.41 4.00
C GLN A 46 -16.25 21.91 3.78
N GLY A 47 -16.97 22.27 2.72
CA GLY A 47 -17.30 23.66 2.38
C GLY A 47 -16.23 24.42 1.59
N LEU A 48 -14.97 23.94 1.59
CA LEU A 48 -13.88 24.53 0.80
C LEU A 48 -13.43 23.64 -0.37
N SER A 49 -13.60 22.33 -0.24
CA SER A 49 -13.20 21.38 -1.27
C SER A 49 -14.15 21.39 -2.46
N ARG A 50 -13.58 21.28 -3.66
CA ARG A 50 -14.31 21.03 -4.92
C ARG A 50 -14.84 19.60 -5.05
N PHE A 51 -14.39 18.68 -4.20
CA PHE A 51 -14.75 17.27 -4.26
C PHE A 51 -16.08 16.99 -3.56
N THR A 52 -16.79 15.99 -4.06
CA THR A 52 -17.98 15.42 -3.42
C THR A 52 -17.66 14.86 -2.04
N THR A 53 -18.68 14.66 -1.19
CA THR A 53 -18.48 14.09 0.15
C THR A 53 -17.81 12.72 0.12
N GLU A 54 -18.15 11.90 -0.87
CA GLU A 54 -17.55 10.58 -1.04
C GLU A 54 -16.06 10.66 -1.41
N GLU A 55 -15.71 11.51 -2.37
CA GLU A 55 -14.31 11.73 -2.77
C GLU A 55 -13.46 12.30 -1.63
N ARG A 56 -13.98 13.25 -0.86
CA ARG A 56 -13.29 13.80 0.33
C ARG A 56 -13.07 12.73 1.39
N THR A 57 -14.06 11.86 1.57
CA THR A 57 -13.95 10.72 2.48
C THR A 57 -12.80 9.85 2.00
N ARG A 58 -12.84 9.35 0.77
CA ARG A 58 -11.78 8.49 0.19
C ARG A 58 -10.38 9.13 0.31
N LEU A 59 -10.24 10.43 0.01
CA LEU A 59 -8.98 11.15 0.15
C LEU A 59 -8.51 11.26 1.61
N THR A 60 -9.45 11.37 2.56
CA THR A 60 -9.15 11.37 3.99
C THR A 60 -8.63 10.01 4.46
N TRP A 61 -9.26 8.91 4.04
CA TRP A 61 -8.78 7.55 4.33
C TRP A 61 -7.40 7.30 3.72
N LEU A 62 -7.21 7.66 2.44
CA LEU A 62 -5.92 7.56 1.77
C LEU A 62 -4.83 8.37 2.50
N GLY A 63 -5.12 9.62 2.85
CA GLY A 63 -4.18 10.49 3.56
C GLY A 63 -3.81 9.95 4.95
N ALA A 64 -4.79 9.43 5.69
CA ALA A 64 -4.55 8.79 6.99
C ALA A 64 -3.67 7.53 6.85
N ARG A 65 -3.91 6.71 5.82
CA ARG A 65 -3.11 5.51 5.55
C ARG A 65 -1.69 5.86 5.13
N ALA A 66 -1.50 6.88 4.29
CA ALA A 66 -0.19 7.36 3.89
C ALA A 66 0.61 7.86 5.10
N PHE A 67 -0.04 8.63 5.99
CA PHE A 67 0.57 9.07 7.23
C PHE A 67 0.95 7.89 8.14
N TRP A 68 0.02 6.95 8.36
CA TRP A 68 0.31 5.73 9.14
C TRP A 68 1.49 4.95 8.56
N ALA A 69 1.56 4.76 7.25
CA ALA A 69 2.68 4.06 6.61
C ALA A 69 4.03 4.77 6.81
N ALA A 70 4.01 6.11 6.87
CA ALA A 70 5.21 6.89 7.18
C ALA A 70 5.66 6.71 8.63
N GLU A 71 4.72 6.72 9.57
CA GLU A 71 4.97 6.44 11.00
C GLU A 71 5.53 5.03 11.22
N GLN A 72 5.09 4.04 10.42
CA GLN A 72 5.64 2.69 10.43
C GLN A 72 6.99 2.57 9.69
N GLY A 73 7.54 3.68 9.15
CA GLY A 73 8.79 3.69 8.41
C GLY A 73 8.75 3.00 7.04
N LEU A 74 7.55 2.68 6.52
CA LEU A 74 7.36 1.99 5.24
C LEU A 74 7.53 2.93 4.05
N VAL A 75 7.22 4.21 4.24
CA VAL A 75 7.38 5.25 3.23
C VAL A 75 7.95 6.53 3.85
N HIS A 76 8.51 7.39 3.02
CA HIS A 76 8.77 8.79 3.34
C HIS A 76 7.80 9.67 2.55
N LEU A 77 7.14 10.62 3.21
CA LEU A 77 6.20 11.52 2.55
C LEU A 77 6.90 12.81 2.14
N VAL A 78 6.73 13.17 0.87
CA VAL A 78 7.29 14.38 0.27
C VAL A 78 6.16 15.20 -0.32
N GLN A 79 6.24 16.52 -0.14
CA GLN A 79 5.43 17.48 -0.86
C GLN A 79 6.33 18.20 -1.87
N GLU A 80 5.96 18.16 -3.14
CA GLU A 80 6.69 18.81 -4.23
C GLU A 80 5.82 19.91 -4.84
N ARG A 81 6.32 21.15 -4.89
CA ARG A 81 5.61 22.26 -5.53
C ARG A 81 5.92 22.26 -7.03
N LEU A 82 4.89 22.04 -7.84
CA LEU A 82 4.98 21.95 -9.30
C LEU A 82 4.66 23.28 -10.00
N GLY A 83 4.00 24.20 -9.30
CA GLY A 83 3.65 25.52 -9.80
C GLY A 83 2.86 26.32 -8.77
N PRO A 84 2.36 27.51 -9.13
CA PRO A 84 1.33 28.18 -8.36
C PRO A 84 0.15 27.23 -8.15
N ASP A 85 -0.26 27.07 -6.89
CA ASP A 85 -1.44 26.29 -6.51
C ASP A 85 -1.42 24.81 -6.92
N GLN A 86 -0.24 24.28 -7.23
CA GLN A 86 -0.05 22.91 -7.70
C GLN A 86 1.02 22.22 -6.87
N PHE A 87 0.57 21.35 -5.97
CA PHE A 87 1.45 20.53 -5.13
C PHE A 87 1.19 19.05 -5.43
N ALA A 88 2.26 18.28 -5.60
CA ALA A 88 2.23 16.83 -5.62
C ALA A 88 2.56 16.29 -4.24
N TYR A 89 1.77 15.33 -3.79
CA TYR A 89 2.01 14.59 -2.56
C TYR A 89 2.48 13.20 -2.93
N ILE A 90 3.71 12.88 -2.50
CA ILE A 90 4.48 11.75 -3.00
C ILE A 90 4.87 10.87 -1.81
N ALA A 91 4.58 9.58 -1.91
CA ALA A 91 5.14 8.58 -1.02
C ALA A 91 6.37 7.96 -1.67
N VAL A 92 7.48 7.87 -0.94
CA VAL A 92 8.73 7.25 -1.39
C VAL A 92 8.95 5.98 -0.58
N ALA A 93 9.00 4.82 -1.23
CA ALA A 93 9.12 3.53 -0.57
C ALA A 93 10.46 3.39 0.17
N ARG A 94 10.41 2.88 1.40
CA ARG A 94 11.59 2.63 2.24
C ARG A 94 11.96 1.14 2.21
N PRO A 95 13.21 0.79 2.57
CA PRO A 95 13.61 -0.60 2.81
C PRO A 95 12.68 -1.28 3.82
N LYS A 96 12.01 -2.35 3.40
CA LYS A 96 11.17 -3.16 4.27
C LYS A 96 12.04 -4.08 5.13
N PRO A 97 11.66 -4.37 6.38
CA PRO A 97 12.34 -5.37 7.19
C PRO A 97 12.38 -6.72 6.45
N LYS A 98 13.55 -7.36 6.38
CA LYS A 98 13.74 -8.66 5.68
C LYS A 98 12.76 -9.75 6.15
N ALA A 99 12.29 -9.67 7.39
CA ALA A 99 11.32 -10.62 7.96
C ALA A 99 9.91 -10.54 7.33
N ALA A 100 9.55 -9.43 6.67
CA ALA A 100 8.25 -9.25 6.04
C ALA A 100 8.20 -9.76 4.58
N ALA A 101 9.34 -10.14 4.01
CA ALA A 101 9.45 -10.55 2.61
C ALA A 101 9.25 -12.06 2.46
N VAL A 102 8.03 -12.55 2.72
CA VAL A 102 7.64 -13.88 2.25
C VAL A 102 7.03 -13.73 0.86
N SER A 103 7.55 -14.45 -0.13
CA SER A 103 6.98 -14.43 -1.47
C SER A 103 5.68 -15.23 -1.53
N LEU A 104 4.74 -14.81 -2.37
CA LEU A 104 3.50 -15.58 -2.61
C LEU A 104 3.81 -17.02 -3.05
N SER A 105 4.87 -17.20 -3.85
CA SER A 105 5.36 -18.53 -4.24
C SER A 105 5.80 -19.37 -3.04
N ALA A 106 6.46 -18.78 -2.04
CA ALA A 106 6.85 -19.49 -0.83
C ALA A 106 5.65 -19.92 0.01
N LEU A 107 4.59 -19.10 0.08
CA LEU A 107 3.34 -19.45 0.77
C LEU A 107 2.61 -20.60 0.07
N LEU A 108 2.48 -20.53 -1.27
CA LEU A 108 1.83 -21.58 -2.05
C LEU A 108 2.56 -22.92 -1.96
N LEU A 109 3.90 -22.91 -1.93
CA LEU A 109 4.69 -24.12 -1.74
C LEU A 109 4.54 -24.73 -0.34
N ALA A 110 4.37 -23.89 0.70
CA ALA A 110 4.13 -24.35 2.07
C ALA A 110 2.74 -25.00 2.22
N GLU A 111 1.74 -24.49 1.51
CA GLU A 111 0.38 -25.04 1.51
C GLU A 111 0.31 -26.42 0.83
N GLN A 112 1.09 -26.63 -0.23
CA GLN A 112 1.15 -27.92 -0.93
C GLN A 112 1.95 -29.01 -0.21
N GLY A 113 2.69 -28.65 0.84
CA GLY A 113 3.49 -29.58 1.65
C GLY A 113 2.76 -30.19 2.86
N GLN A 114 1.51 -29.81 3.12
CA GLN A 114 0.73 -30.34 4.23
C GLN A 114 -0.05 -31.59 3.76
N PRO A 115 0.38 -32.83 4.08
CA PRO A 115 -0.47 -33.99 3.85
C PRO A 115 -1.70 -33.89 4.74
N ASP A 116 -2.88 -33.87 4.11
CA ASP A 116 -4.15 -34.15 4.77
C ASP A 116 -4.00 -35.42 5.61
N HIS A 117 -4.02 -35.28 6.93
CA HIS A 117 -4.17 -36.42 7.83
C HIS A 117 -5.59 -36.96 7.64
N ALA A 118 -5.73 -37.84 6.65
CA ALA A 118 -6.95 -38.57 6.37
C ALA A 118 -7.32 -39.45 7.56
N THR A 119 -8.52 -39.20 8.05
CA THR A 119 -9.42 -40.06 8.82
C THR A 119 -9.23 -41.56 8.51
N GLY A 120 -8.90 -42.34 9.54
CA GLY A 120 -8.85 -43.79 9.50
C GLY A 120 -9.44 -44.39 10.78
N SER A 121 -10.75 -44.55 10.80
CA SER A 121 -11.49 -45.43 11.70
C SER A 121 -10.88 -46.84 11.66
N SER A 122 -10.53 -47.40 12.83
CA SER A 122 -10.44 -48.85 12.99
C SER A 122 -11.30 -49.27 14.17
N GLY A 123 -12.42 -49.89 13.84
CA GLY A 123 -13.42 -50.40 14.77
C GLY A 123 -12.81 -51.40 15.74
N ARG A 124 -13.35 -51.38 16.96
CA ARG A 124 -13.10 -52.39 17.98
C ARG A 124 -14.36 -53.24 18.08
N ALA A 125 -14.33 -54.41 17.43
CA ALA A 125 -15.31 -55.47 17.59
C ALA A 125 -14.64 -56.66 18.30
N ALA A 126 -15.28 -57.07 19.40
CA ALA A 126 -15.31 -58.35 20.10
C ALA A 126 -14.20 -59.40 19.91
N ALA A 127 -13.57 -59.81 21.02
CA ALA A 127 -13.79 -61.10 21.69
C ALA A 127 -13.16 -61.06 23.10
#